data_AF-A0A0G1RYW2-F1
#
_entry.id   AF-A0A0G1RYW2-F1
#
_cell.length_a   1.000
_cell.length_b   1.000
_cell.length_c   1.000
_cell.angle_alpha   90.00
_cell.angle_beta   90.00
_cell.angle_gamma   90.00
#
_symmetry.space_group_name_H-M   'P 1'
#
loop_
_entity.id
_entity.type
_entity.pdbx_description
1 polymer ?
#
loop_
_entity_poly.entity_id
_entity_poly.type
_entity_poly.pdbx_seq_one_letter_code
_entity_poly.pdbx_strand_id
1 'polypeptide(L)'
;MNKGWWYGVGLLVGLIILILGQMPDERIHLVVCDVGQGDAILLIKGSNQVLVDGGPSQEKILTCLEKYLPFYDRRIELIVLTNTDHDHLAGLIPVIERYEVIQFVTADGVRASSTLTKLREILIEQQIPVTGVERGQKLRVGRVGEESKIELEVVWPARADTRCKCQGGKGERAECCFALTRG
;
A
#
# COMPACT_ATOMS: atom_id res chain seq x y z
N MET A 1 -1.21 -37.70 -35.33
CA MET A 1 -1.44 -36.83 -34.15
C MET A 1 -0.09 -36.57 -33.49
N ASN A 2 0.42 -35.33 -33.53
CA ASN A 2 1.75 -35.02 -33.03
C ASN A 2 1.79 -35.09 -31.50
N LYS A 3 2.67 -35.92 -30.93
CA LYS A 3 2.87 -36.03 -29.47
C LYS A 3 3.21 -34.67 -28.80
N GLY A 4 3.79 -33.74 -29.58
CA GLY A 4 4.03 -32.35 -29.18
C GLY A 4 2.79 -31.60 -28.68
N TRP A 5 1.61 -31.91 -29.22
CA TRP A 5 0.36 -31.25 -28.82
C TRP A 5 -0.03 -31.58 -27.37
N TRP A 6 0.19 -32.82 -26.92
CA TRP A 6 -0.12 -33.24 -25.55
C TRP A 6 0.79 -32.57 -24.51
N TYR A 7 2.06 -32.32 -24.84
CA TYR A 7 2.95 -31.53 -23.97
C TYR A 7 2.47 -30.07 -23.85
N GLY A 8 2.03 -29.48 -24.97
CA GLY A 8 1.45 -28.14 -24.96
C GLY A 8 0.17 -28.06 -24.11
N VAL A 9 -0.74 -29.02 -24.28
CA VAL A 9 -1.97 -29.10 -23.47
C VAL A 9 -1.65 -29.28 -21.99
N GLY A 10 -0.71 -30.17 -21.64
CA GLY A 10 -0.30 -30.41 -20.26
C GLY A 10 0.29 -29.16 -19.59
N LEU A 11 1.17 -28.43 -20.28
CA LEU A 11 1.74 -27.16 -19.79
C LEU A 11 0.63 -26.13 -19.55
N LEU A 12 -0.29 -25.97 -20.50
CA LEU A 12 -1.36 -24.98 -20.43
C LEU A 12 -2.32 -25.28 -19.27
N VAL A 13 -2.69 -26.55 -19.08
CA VAL A 13 -3.49 -26.99 -17.92
C VAL A 13 -2.74 -26.74 -16.61
N GLY A 14 -1.45 -27.05 -16.55
CA GLY A 14 -0.62 -26.76 -15.37
C GLY A 14 -0.58 -25.28 -15.00
N LEU A 15 -0.40 -24.40 -16.00
CA LEU A 15 -0.42 -22.95 -15.80
C LEU A 15 -1.78 -22.45 -15.34
N ILE A 16 -2.88 -22.97 -15.90
CA ILE A 16 -4.23 -22.61 -15.46
C ILE A 16 -4.44 -23.02 -13.99
N ILE A 17 -4.06 -24.24 -13.61
CA ILE A 17 -4.19 -24.71 -12.22
C ILE A 17 -3.39 -23.83 -11.26
N LEU A 18 -2.16 -23.43 -11.64
CA LEU A 18 -1.34 -22.51 -10.84
C LEU A 18 -2.01 -21.14 -10.67
N ILE A 19 -2.61 -20.59 -11.73
CA ILE A 19 -3.31 -19.30 -11.66
C ILE A 19 -4.57 -19.41 -10.79
N LEU A 20 -5.38 -20.46 -10.97
CA LEU A 20 -6.59 -20.68 -10.17
C LEU A 20 -6.28 -20.88 -8.69
N GLY A 21 -5.15 -21.53 -8.36
CA GLY A 21 -4.70 -21.72 -6.98
C GLY A 21 -4.18 -20.45 -6.28
N GLN A 22 -4.05 -19.34 -7.01
CA GLN A 22 -3.64 -18.03 -6.49
C GLN A 22 -4.78 -17.02 -6.45
N MET A 23 -6.01 -17.42 -6.82
CA MET A 23 -7.15 -16.52 -6.75
C MET A 23 -7.46 -16.15 -5.29
N PRO A 24 -7.54 -14.84 -4.98
CA PRO A 24 -7.87 -14.42 -3.63
C PRO A 24 -9.31 -14.82 -3.29
N ASP A 25 -9.55 -15.11 -2.01
CA ASP A 25 -10.91 -15.32 -1.51
C ASP A 25 -11.50 -14.03 -0.93
N GLU A 26 -12.81 -14.03 -0.66
CA GLU A 26 -13.55 -12.88 -0.14
C GLU A 26 -13.43 -12.69 1.37
N ARG A 27 -12.59 -13.49 2.05
CA ARG A 27 -12.34 -13.35 3.48
C ARG A 27 -11.33 -12.24 3.73
N ILE A 28 -11.40 -11.67 4.93
CA ILE A 28 -10.39 -10.72 5.38
C ILE A 28 -9.20 -11.52 5.90
N HIS A 29 -8.04 -11.30 5.30
CA HIS A 29 -6.75 -11.76 5.80
C HIS A 29 -6.03 -10.59 6.42
N LEU A 30 -5.52 -10.79 7.63
CA LEU A 30 -4.66 -9.83 8.32
C LEU A 30 -3.30 -10.49 8.49
N VAL A 31 -2.29 -9.87 7.89
CA VAL A 31 -0.91 -10.33 7.91
C VAL A 31 -0.08 -9.30 8.66
N VAL A 32 0.55 -9.71 9.75
CA VAL A 32 1.59 -8.93 10.42
C VAL A 32 2.92 -9.36 9.82
N CYS A 33 3.57 -8.47 9.08
CA CYS A 33 4.84 -8.75 8.42
C CYS A 33 6.00 -8.70 9.41
N ASP A 34 6.89 -9.70 9.39
CA ASP A 34 8.17 -9.60 10.07
C ASP A 34 9.09 -8.67 9.28
N VAL A 35 9.15 -7.41 9.69
CA VAL A 35 10.01 -6.36 9.12
C VAL A 35 11.20 -6.02 10.01
N GLY A 36 11.42 -6.77 11.09
CA GLY A 36 12.39 -6.43 12.15
C GLY A 36 11.78 -5.54 13.22
N GLN A 37 12.45 -4.43 13.56
CA GLN A 37 11.97 -3.47 14.55
C GLN A 37 11.06 -2.45 13.87
N GLY A 38 9.77 -2.43 14.20
CA GLY A 38 8.77 -1.53 13.61
C GLY A 38 7.51 -2.28 13.21
N ASP A 39 6.58 -1.59 12.53
CA ASP A 39 5.28 -2.15 12.14
C ASP A 39 5.14 -2.25 10.62
N ALA A 40 4.47 -3.30 10.19
CA ALA A 40 3.96 -3.48 8.83
C ALA A 40 2.80 -4.48 8.86
N ILE A 41 1.60 -4.02 8.52
CA ILE A 41 0.38 -4.83 8.54
C ILE A 41 -0.28 -4.77 7.17
N LEU A 42 -0.47 -5.93 6.54
CA LEU A 42 -1.16 -6.08 5.28
C LEU A 42 -2.57 -6.66 5.53
N LEU A 43 -3.59 -5.94 5.08
CA LEU A 43 -4.96 -6.42 5.01
C LEU A 43 -5.29 -6.78 3.57
N ILE A 44 -5.89 -7.95 3.35
CA ILE A 44 -6.30 -8.44 2.03
C ILE A 44 -7.77 -8.86 2.10
N LYS A 45 -8.56 -8.47 1.11
CA LYS A 45 -9.92 -9.00 0.89
C LYS A 45 -10.25 -9.01 -0.59
N GLY A 46 -10.42 -10.18 -1.18
CA GLY A 46 -10.52 -10.32 -2.62
C GLY A 46 -9.30 -9.69 -3.29
N SER A 47 -9.53 -8.85 -4.29
CA SER A 47 -8.50 -8.09 -5.01
C SER A 47 -8.09 -6.76 -4.37
N ASN A 48 -8.47 -6.52 -3.12
CA ASN A 48 -8.20 -5.25 -2.45
C ASN A 48 -7.17 -5.41 -1.33
N GLN A 49 -6.17 -4.52 -1.31
CA GLN A 49 -5.08 -4.51 -0.36
C GLN A 49 -4.98 -3.17 0.39
N VAL A 50 -4.78 -3.26 1.70
CA VAL A 50 -4.39 -2.11 2.53
C VAL A 50 -3.10 -2.45 3.24
N LEU A 51 -2.07 -1.61 3.08
CA LEU A 51 -0.83 -1.72 3.81
C LEU A 51 -0.74 -0.61 4.86
N VAL A 52 -0.53 -0.97 6.12
CA VAL A 52 -0.30 -0.04 7.23
C VAL A 52 1.16 -0.16 7.64
N ASP A 53 1.92 0.92 7.44
CA ASP A 53 3.38 1.00 7.62
C ASP A 53 4.18 -0.03 6.79
N GLY A 54 5.49 0.17 6.70
CA GLY A 54 6.40 -0.65 5.88
C GLY A 54 7.61 -1.21 6.62
N GLY A 55 7.79 -0.90 7.90
CA GLY A 55 8.99 -1.29 8.63
C GLY A 55 10.26 -0.52 8.18
N PRO A 56 11.42 -0.83 8.80
CA PRO A 56 12.71 -0.29 8.38
C PRO A 56 13.32 -1.04 7.18
N SER A 57 12.96 -2.31 6.99
CA SER A 57 13.62 -3.20 6.05
C SER A 57 12.91 -3.26 4.71
N GLN A 58 13.57 -2.73 3.69
CA GLN A 58 13.12 -2.74 2.29
C GLN A 58 12.93 -4.15 1.73
N GLU A 59 13.83 -5.08 2.05
CA GLU A 59 13.75 -6.46 1.54
C GLU A 59 12.61 -7.22 2.23
N LYS A 60 12.52 -7.15 3.56
CA LYS A 60 11.55 -7.92 4.33
C LYS A 60 10.10 -7.57 3.99
N ILE A 61 9.79 -6.28 3.80
CA ILE A 61 8.44 -5.88 3.42
C ILE A 61 8.06 -6.43 2.04
N LEU A 62 8.99 -6.36 1.07
CA LEU A 62 8.75 -6.89 -0.26
C LEU A 62 8.58 -8.41 -0.25
N THR A 63 9.41 -9.13 0.52
CA THR A 63 9.23 -10.58 0.73
C THR A 63 7.89 -10.91 1.38
N CYS A 64 7.41 -10.08 2.33
CA CYS A 64 6.10 -10.26 2.92
C CYS A 64 5.00 -10.11 1.85
N LEU A 65 5.03 -9.03 1.06
CA LEU A 65 4.04 -8.81 0.01
C LEU A 65 4.07 -9.92 -1.04
N GLU A 66 5.24 -10.32 -1.53
CA GLU A 66 5.41 -11.38 -2.52
C GLU A 66 4.96 -12.76 -2.02
N LYS A 67 4.95 -12.98 -0.70
CA LYS A 67 4.47 -14.21 -0.08
C LYS A 67 2.95 -14.30 -0.04
N TYR A 68 2.26 -13.18 0.16
CA TYR A 68 0.81 -13.17 0.42
C TYR A 68 -0.03 -12.60 -0.71
N LEU A 69 0.57 -11.84 -1.63
CA LEU A 69 -0.11 -11.34 -2.82
C LEU A 69 0.12 -12.26 -4.02
N PRO A 70 -0.88 -12.43 -4.89
CA PRO A 70 -0.67 -13.14 -6.15
C PRO A 70 0.46 -12.49 -6.95
N PHE A 71 1.30 -13.29 -7.62
CA PHE A 71 2.48 -12.80 -8.33
C PHE A 71 2.18 -11.74 -9.42
N TYR A 72 0.96 -11.79 -9.97
CA TYR A 72 0.45 -10.89 -11.00
C TYR A 72 -0.22 -9.64 -10.43
N ASP A 73 -0.56 -9.64 -9.14
CA ASP A 73 -1.15 -8.48 -8.50
C ASP A 73 -0.05 -7.52 -8.07
N ARG A 74 -0.07 -6.33 -8.67
CA ARG A 74 0.92 -5.27 -8.44
C ARG A 74 0.25 -3.98 -8.00
N ARG A 75 -0.93 -4.09 -7.40
CA ARG A 75 -1.70 -2.95 -6.94
C ARG A 75 -1.83 -2.97 -5.42
N ILE A 76 -1.86 -1.78 -4.82
CA ILE A 76 -2.22 -1.58 -3.42
C ILE A 76 -3.19 -0.42 -3.38
N GLU A 77 -4.46 -0.69 -3.02
CA GLU A 77 -5.48 0.34 -3.03
C GLU A 77 -5.23 1.44 -1.99
N LEU A 78 -4.68 1.08 -0.83
CA LEU A 78 -4.42 2.05 0.23
C LEU A 78 -3.11 1.76 0.97
N ILE A 79 -2.25 2.76 1.09
CA ILE A 79 -1.17 2.77 2.07
C ILE A 79 -1.52 3.76 3.19
N VAL A 80 -1.38 3.32 4.43
CA VAL A 80 -1.54 4.12 5.65
C VAL A 80 -0.17 4.25 6.30
N LEU A 81 0.33 5.47 6.44
CA LEU A 81 1.52 5.76 7.24
C LEU A 81 1.10 6.33 8.59
N THR A 82 1.45 5.64 9.67
CA THR A 82 1.04 6.03 11.02
C THR A 82 1.89 7.18 11.57
N ASN A 83 3.19 7.18 11.29
CA ASN A 83 4.15 8.22 11.66
C ASN A 83 5.35 8.24 10.68
N THR A 84 6.17 9.29 10.68
CA THR A 84 7.31 9.40 9.75
C THR A 84 8.64 8.84 10.27
N ASP A 85 8.63 8.06 11.35
CA ASP A 85 9.86 7.46 11.87
C ASP A 85 10.36 6.36 10.91
N HIS A 86 11.68 6.17 10.90
CA HIS A 86 12.35 5.33 9.90
C HIS A 86 11.87 3.88 9.93
N ASP A 87 11.56 3.36 11.12
CA ASP A 87 11.05 2.01 11.35
C ASP A 87 9.59 1.80 10.96
N HIS A 88 8.90 2.83 10.47
CA HIS A 88 7.58 2.71 9.85
C HIS A 88 7.63 3.06 8.35
N LEU A 89 8.42 4.07 7.99
CA LEU A 89 8.40 4.68 6.66
C LEU A 89 9.32 4.01 5.64
N ALA A 90 10.51 3.54 6.05
CA ALA A 90 11.58 3.24 5.09
C ALA A 90 11.24 2.11 4.11
N GLY A 91 10.52 1.09 4.56
CA GLY A 91 10.06 -0.01 3.72
C GLY A 91 8.99 0.38 2.71
N LEU A 92 8.30 1.51 2.87
CA LEU A 92 7.28 1.94 1.90
C LEU A 92 7.89 2.46 0.59
N ILE A 93 9.12 2.95 0.61
CA ILE A 93 9.83 3.45 -0.58
C ILE A 93 9.86 2.39 -1.70
N PRO A 94 10.44 1.19 -1.48
CA PRO A 94 10.48 0.16 -2.53
C PRO A 94 9.10 -0.44 -2.84
N VAL A 95 8.13 -0.33 -1.91
CA VAL A 95 6.75 -0.76 -2.18
C VAL A 95 6.13 0.18 -3.21
N ILE A 96 6.24 1.49 -3.03
CA ILE A 96 5.73 2.48 -3.98
C ILE A 96 6.47 2.39 -5.32
N GLU A 97 7.77 2.11 -5.31
CA GLU A 97 8.55 1.90 -6.55
C GLU A 97 8.09 0.65 -7.35
N ARG A 98 7.51 -0.37 -6.69
CA ARG A 98 7.16 -1.66 -7.32
C ARG A 98 5.66 -1.93 -7.50
N TYR A 99 4.80 -1.23 -6.77
CA TYR A 99 3.35 -1.44 -6.78
C TYR A 99 2.63 -0.15 -7.18
N GLU A 100 1.56 -0.27 -7.96
CA GLU A 100 0.62 0.81 -8.23
C GLU A 100 -0.16 1.13 -6.96
N VAL A 101 0.13 2.29 -6.35
CA VAL A 101 -0.55 2.76 -5.14
C VAL A 101 -1.66 3.73 -5.52
N ILE A 102 -2.90 3.38 -5.18
CA ILE A 102 -4.07 4.17 -5.58
C ILE A 102 -4.27 5.38 -4.66
N GLN A 103 -4.06 5.18 -3.35
CA GLN A 103 -4.21 6.22 -2.34
C GLN A 103 -3.18 6.04 -1.23
N PHE A 104 -2.64 7.16 -0.77
CA PHE A 104 -1.78 7.22 0.40
C PHE A 104 -2.44 8.11 1.46
N VAL A 105 -2.48 7.64 2.71
CA VAL A 105 -2.95 8.44 3.84
C VAL A 105 -1.91 8.49 4.93
N THR A 106 -1.89 9.60 5.66
CA THR A 106 -0.98 9.81 6.79
C THR A 106 -1.75 10.35 7.99
N ALA A 107 -1.44 9.84 9.17
CA ALA A 107 -2.16 10.16 10.40
C ALA A 107 -1.69 11.50 10.99
N ASP A 108 -0.40 11.67 11.30
CA ASP A 108 0.15 12.93 11.81
C ASP A 108 1.69 12.85 11.91
N GLY A 109 2.35 13.99 12.10
CA GLY A 109 3.73 14.05 12.59
C GLY A 109 4.79 13.95 11.50
N VAL A 110 5.06 15.06 10.82
CA VAL A 110 6.19 15.20 9.87
C VAL A 110 7.46 15.52 10.66
N ARG A 111 8.31 14.51 10.89
CA ARG A 111 9.69 14.73 11.34
C ARG A 111 10.62 14.74 10.13
N ALA A 112 11.37 15.83 9.98
CA ALA A 112 12.33 15.95 8.88
C ALA A 112 13.35 14.80 8.92
N SER A 113 13.45 14.06 7.81
CA SER A 113 14.46 13.04 7.60
C SER A 113 14.76 12.91 6.11
N SER A 114 15.93 12.41 5.76
CA SER A 114 16.28 12.11 4.36
C SER A 114 15.33 11.07 3.76
N THR A 115 14.89 10.10 4.56
CA THR A 115 13.94 9.06 4.15
C THR A 115 12.58 9.67 3.81
N LEU A 116 12.11 10.63 4.60
CA LEU A 116 10.86 11.34 4.33
C LEU A 116 10.96 12.20 3.05
N THR A 117 12.09 12.85 2.81
CA THR A 117 12.34 13.58 1.55
C THR A 117 12.22 12.64 0.36
N LYS A 118 12.88 11.48 0.42
CA LYS A 118 12.81 10.48 -0.66
C LYS A 118 11.38 9.95 -0.87
N LEU A 119 10.65 9.65 0.21
CA LEU A 119 9.24 9.24 0.11
C LEU A 119 8.41 10.31 -0.60
N ARG A 120 8.55 11.58 -0.19
CA ARG A 120 7.82 12.71 -0.78
C ARG A 120 8.11 12.82 -2.28
N GLU A 121 9.37 12.73 -2.70
CA GLU A 121 9.75 12.81 -4.11
C GLU A 121 9.05 11.74 -4.95
N ILE A 122 9.07 10.49 -4.50
CA ILE A 122 8.44 9.37 -5.22
C ILE A 122 6.91 9.51 -5.27
N LEU A 123 6.27 9.95 -4.18
CA LEU A 123 4.82 10.20 -4.15
C LEU A 123 4.41 11.28 -5.16
N ILE A 124 5.24 12.31 -5.34
CA ILE A 124 5.01 13.39 -6.32
C ILE A 124 5.24 12.86 -7.74
N GLU A 125 6.36 12.18 -7.98
CA GLU A 125 6.75 11.64 -9.29
C GLU A 125 5.69 10.69 -9.83
N GLN A 126 5.19 9.79 -8.98
CA GLN A 126 4.14 8.83 -9.34
C GLN A 126 2.72 9.42 -9.24
N GLN A 127 2.59 10.70 -8.88
CA GLN A 127 1.30 11.41 -8.74
C GLN A 127 0.31 10.69 -7.81
N ILE A 128 0.80 10.10 -6.73
CA ILE A 128 -0.04 9.37 -5.77
C ILE A 128 -0.80 10.38 -4.91
N PRO A 129 -2.14 10.30 -4.79
CA PRO A 129 -2.90 11.17 -3.91
C PRO A 129 -2.53 10.92 -2.45
N VAL A 130 -2.03 11.95 -1.77
CA VAL A 130 -1.78 11.94 -0.32
C VAL A 130 -2.90 12.68 0.39
N THR A 131 -3.46 12.10 1.45
CA THR A 131 -4.52 12.73 2.26
C THR A 131 -4.26 12.54 3.74
N GLY A 132 -4.34 13.63 4.51
CA GLY A 132 -4.33 13.58 5.97
C GLY A 132 -5.69 13.11 6.49
N VAL A 133 -5.70 12.35 7.57
CA VAL A 133 -6.94 11.78 8.12
C VAL A 133 -7.26 12.29 9.52
N GLU A 134 -8.53 12.22 9.91
CA GLU A 134 -8.99 12.60 11.25
C GLU A 134 -10.01 11.64 11.85
N ARG A 135 -10.14 11.68 13.17
CA ARG A 135 -11.05 10.84 13.93
C ARG A 135 -12.47 10.88 13.35
N GLY A 136 -13.07 9.71 13.21
CA GLY A 136 -14.42 9.51 12.67
C GLY A 136 -14.46 9.44 11.14
N GLN A 137 -13.35 9.74 10.45
CA GLN A 137 -13.29 9.57 9.00
C GLN A 137 -13.33 8.08 8.65
N LYS A 138 -14.18 7.74 7.68
CA LYS A 138 -14.29 6.39 7.13
C LYS A 138 -13.55 6.30 5.81
N LEU A 139 -12.55 5.44 5.74
CA LEU A 139 -11.82 5.12 4.52
C LEU A 139 -12.44 3.87 3.90
N ARG A 140 -12.90 3.98 2.66
CA ARG A 140 -13.48 2.87 1.90
C ARG A 140 -12.52 2.45 0.81
N VAL A 141 -12.08 1.21 0.88
CA VAL A 141 -11.14 0.59 -0.04
C VAL A 141 -11.89 -0.49 -0.80
N GLY A 142 -11.89 -0.38 -2.12
CA GLY A 142 -12.67 -1.23 -3.01
C GLY A 142 -12.69 -0.64 -4.41
N ARG A 143 -12.55 -1.48 -5.45
CA ARG A 143 -12.68 -0.97 -6.82
C ARG A 143 -14.13 -0.68 -7.15
N VAL A 144 -14.34 0.31 -8.01
CA VAL A 144 -15.67 0.69 -8.48
C VAL A 144 -16.27 -0.50 -9.24
N GLY A 145 -17.41 -1.01 -8.76
CA GLY A 145 -18.08 -2.16 -9.34
C GLY A 145 -17.68 -3.52 -8.74
N GLU A 146 -16.74 -3.58 -7.80
CA GLU A 146 -16.44 -4.79 -7.03
C GLU A 146 -17.32 -4.88 -5.77
N GLU A 147 -17.71 -6.10 -5.41
CA GLU A 147 -18.46 -6.38 -4.17
C GLU A 147 -17.55 -6.30 -2.94
N SER A 148 -16.28 -6.69 -3.10
CA SER A 148 -15.26 -6.72 -2.07
C SER A 148 -14.89 -5.30 -1.64
N LYS A 149 -15.25 -4.93 -0.41
CA LYS A 149 -14.91 -3.64 0.19
C LYS A 149 -14.35 -3.84 1.60
N ILE A 150 -13.32 -3.07 1.92
CA ILE A 150 -12.77 -2.86 3.26
C ILE A 150 -13.19 -1.45 3.69
N GLU A 151 -13.80 -1.32 4.87
CA GLU A 151 -14.07 -0.02 5.50
C GLU A 151 -13.22 0.08 6.77
N LEU A 152 -12.44 1.15 6.86
CA LEU A 152 -11.61 1.48 8.02
C LEU A 152 -12.14 2.76 8.65
N GLU A 153 -12.24 2.78 9.98
CA GLU A 153 -12.57 3.98 10.72
C GLU A 153 -11.31 4.53 11.40
N VAL A 154 -11.03 5.80 11.13
CA VAL A 154 -9.91 6.52 11.73
C VAL A 154 -10.30 6.89 13.15
N VAL A 155 -9.55 6.42 14.14
CA VAL A 155 -9.81 6.69 15.56
C VAL A 155 -8.94 7.82 16.13
N TRP A 156 -7.85 8.16 15.45
CA TRP A 156 -6.89 9.21 15.78
C TRP A 156 -6.14 9.63 14.49
N PRO A 157 -5.69 10.88 14.33
CA PRO A 157 -5.70 12.01 15.28
C PRO A 157 -7.06 12.65 15.52
N ALA A 158 -7.18 13.45 16.58
CA ALA A 158 -8.41 14.18 16.88
C ALA A 158 -8.79 15.18 15.77
N ARG A 159 -7.79 15.68 15.01
CA ARG A 159 -7.96 16.55 13.83
C ARG A 159 -6.88 16.20 12.82
N ALA A 160 -7.20 16.32 11.54
CA ALA A 160 -6.23 16.07 10.47
C ALA A 160 -5.15 17.16 10.50
N ASP A 161 -3.93 16.76 10.13
CA ASP A 161 -2.85 17.72 9.89
C ASP A 161 -3.33 18.77 8.86
N THR A 162 -3.35 20.03 9.27
CA THR A 162 -3.80 21.14 8.43
C THR A 162 -2.95 21.30 7.18
N ARG A 163 -1.69 20.84 7.20
CA ARG A 163 -0.81 20.84 6.04
C ARG A 163 -1.36 19.96 4.92
N CYS A 164 -2.06 18.89 5.24
CA CYS A 164 -2.71 18.03 4.25
C CYS A 164 -4.00 18.59 3.62
N LYS A 165 -4.43 19.80 4.01
CA LYS A 165 -5.67 20.43 3.51
C LYS A 165 -5.45 21.34 2.29
N CYS A 166 -4.29 21.31 1.66
CA CYS A 166 -3.99 22.14 0.50
C CYS A 166 -4.94 21.91 -0.68
N GLN A 167 -5.37 23.01 -1.30
CA GLN A 167 -6.14 23.00 -2.53
C GLN A 167 -5.16 22.90 -3.71
N GLY A 168 -4.89 21.67 -4.14
CA GLY A 168 -3.99 21.37 -5.25
C GLY A 168 -4.24 20.00 -5.88
N GLY A 169 -3.60 19.74 -7.02
CA GLY A 169 -3.56 18.45 -7.73
C GLY A 169 -2.87 17.35 -6.91
N LYS A 170 -2.89 16.10 -7.39
CA LYS A 170 -2.43 14.92 -6.61
C LYS A 170 -1.00 15.10 -6.03
N GLY A 171 -0.05 15.57 -6.84
CA GLY A 171 1.34 15.83 -6.41
C GLY A 171 1.49 17.01 -5.45
N GLU A 172 0.73 18.09 -5.62
CA GLU A 172 0.74 19.27 -4.74
C GLU A 172 0.25 18.93 -3.31
N ARG A 173 -0.62 17.92 -3.18
CA ARG A 173 -1.06 17.44 -1.86
C ARG A 173 0.04 16.69 -1.12
N ALA A 174 0.88 15.91 -1.81
CA ALA A 174 2.05 15.27 -1.21
C ALA A 174 3.06 16.32 -0.72
N GLU A 175 3.29 17.37 -1.53
CA GLU A 175 4.16 18.48 -1.16
C GLU A 175 3.71 19.19 0.11
N CYS A 176 2.42 19.43 0.21
CA CYS A 176 1.81 20.10 1.33
C CYS A 176 1.80 19.22 2.58
N CYS A 177 1.29 17.99 2.49
CA CYS A 177 1.23 17.05 3.61
C CYS A 177 2.58 16.85 4.28
N PHE A 178 3.65 16.76 3.49
CA PHE A 178 5.02 16.56 3.97
C PHE A 178 5.87 17.83 3.92
N ALA A 179 5.23 19.01 3.95
CA ALA A 179 5.97 20.26 4.12
C ALA A 179 6.62 20.28 5.50
N LEU A 180 7.95 20.35 5.51
CA LEU A 180 8.71 20.67 6.73
C LEU A 180 8.31 22.08 7.16
N THR A 181 8.06 22.29 8.46
CA THR A 181 8.02 23.64 9.00
C THR A 181 9.35 24.31 8.67
N ARG A 182 9.32 25.44 7.95
CA ARG A 182 10.49 26.33 7.92
C ARG A 182 10.72 26.73 9.39
N GLY A 183 11.79 26.20 9.98
CA GLY A 183 12.30 26.68 11.26
C GLY A 183 12.75 28.12 11.14
#